data_AF-A0A9X6ABK0-F1
#
_entry.id   AF-A0A9X6ABK0-F1
#
_cell.length_a   1.000
_cell.length_b   1.000
_cell.length_c   1.000
_cell.angle_alpha   90.00
_cell.angle_beta   90.00
_cell.angle_gamma   90.00
#
_symmetry.space_group_name_H-M   'P 1'
#
loop_
_entity.id
_entity.type
_entity.pdbx_description
1 polymer ?
#
loop_
_entity_poly.entity_id
_entity_poly.type
_entity_poly.pdbx_seq_one_letter_code
_entity_poly.pdbx_strand_id
1 'polypeptide(L)'
;MTTDSSSSSVLDVQIDSLQGGTADLGQYRGQTVLIVNVASKCGLTPQYAGLERLHERYAGQGFTVLGVPCNQFMGQEPGTSEEIAEFCSATYGVTFPMTEKVEVNGDARHELYQRLVNTADGEG
;
A
#
# COMPACT_ATOMS: atom_id res chain seq x y z
N MET A 1 -36.32 3.28 -5.98
CA MET A 1 -34.87 3.31 -6.25
C MET A 1 -34.23 2.41 -5.23
N THR A 2 -33.87 1.20 -5.62
CA THR A 2 -33.13 0.26 -4.77
C THR A 2 -31.68 0.71 -4.79
N THR A 3 -31.20 1.28 -3.69
CA THR A 3 -29.76 1.48 -3.47
C THR A 3 -29.13 0.11 -3.37
N ASP A 4 -28.26 -0.21 -4.31
CA ASP A 4 -27.42 -1.38 -4.25
C ASP A 4 -26.42 -1.21 -3.09
N SER A 5 -26.73 -1.81 -1.95
CA SER A 5 -25.81 -1.93 -0.82
C SER A 5 -25.14 -3.30 -0.91
N SER A 6 -23.98 -3.42 -1.57
CA SER A 6 -22.96 -4.45 -1.26
C SER A 6 -21.75 -4.44 -2.22
N SER A 7 -21.04 -3.31 -2.34
CA SER A 7 -19.61 -3.36 -2.66
C SER A 7 -18.84 -2.66 -1.55
N SER A 8 -18.37 -3.43 -0.57
CA SER A 8 -17.55 -2.91 0.52
C SER A 8 -16.31 -2.22 -0.06
N SER A 9 -16.04 -0.98 0.38
CA SER A 9 -14.95 -0.16 -0.17
C SER A 9 -13.61 -0.83 0.06
N VAL A 10 -12.62 -0.61 -0.81
CA VAL A 10 -11.23 -1.03 -0.55
C VAL A 10 -10.70 -0.48 0.79
N LEU A 11 -11.24 0.66 1.22
CA LEU A 11 -10.91 1.35 2.46
C LEU A 11 -11.58 0.75 3.72
N ASP A 12 -12.41 -0.29 3.58
CA ASP A 12 -13.04 -0.99 4.72
C ASP A 12 -12.24 -2.21 5.19
N VAL A 13 -11.13 -2.53 4.52
CA VAL A 13 -10.28 -3.68 4.85
C VAL A 13 -9.49 -3.42 6.12
N GLN A 14 -9.42 -4.44 6.98
CA GLN A 14 -8.54 -4.44 8.15
C GLN A 14 -7.13 -4.82 7.72
N ILE A 15 -6.15 -4.04 8.15
CA ILE A 15 -4.73 -4.28 7.89
C ILE A 15 -3.91 -3.58 8.97
N ASP A 16 -2.81 -4.21 9.38
CA ASP A 16 -1.93 -3.59 10.38
C ASP A 16 -0.94 -2.62 9.73
N SER A 17 -0.45 -1.69 10.54
CA SER A 17 0.63 -0.75 10.20
C SER A 17 1.98 -1.45 10.29
N LEU A 18 2.93 -1.02 9.47
CA LEU A 18 4.30 -1.52 9.52
C LEU A 18 4.95 -1.32 10.91
N GLN A 19 4.56 -0.27 11.62
CA GLN A 19 5.09 0.08 12.94
C GLN A 19 4.28 -0.53 14.10
N GLY A 20 3.33 -1.42 13.80
CA GLY A 20 2.41 -2.02 14.76
C GLY A 20 1.11 -1.22 14.96
N GLY A 21 0.07 -1.91 15.45
CA GLY A 21 -1.29 -1.38 15.52
C GLY A 21 -2.00 -1.36 14.17
N THR A 22 -3.24 -0.90 14.13
CA THR A 22 -4.08 -0.91 12.93
C THR A 22 -3.77 0.26 11.99
N ALA A 23 -3.62 0.00 10.70
CA ALA A 23 -3.63 1.03 9.66
C ALA A 23 -5.08 1.33 9.26
N ASP A 24 -5.68 2.37 9.85
CA ASP A 24 -7.06 2.77 9.56
C ASP A 24 -7.20 3.34 8.15
N LEU A 25 -7.55 2.49 7.17
CA LEU A 25 -7.75 2.92 5.78
C LEU A 25 -8.98 3.82 5.61
N GLY A 26 -9.92 3.78 6.56
CA GLY A 26 -11.13 4.62 6.54
C GLY A 26 -10.81 6.11 6.61
N GLN A 27 -9.66 6.48 7.18
CA GLN A 27 -9.20 7.87 7.24
C GLN A 27 -8.98 8.51 5.87
N TYR A 28 -8.78 7.70 4.81
CA TYR A 28 -8.51 8.19 3.46
C TYR A 28 -9.77 8.41 2.63
N ARG A 29 -10.97 8.32 3.23
CA ARG A 29 -12.23 8.57 2.51
C ARG A 29 -12.28 10.01 1.98
N GLY A 30 -12.62 10.15 0.70
CA GLY A 30 -12.63 11.43 0.00
C GLY A 30 -11.26 11.89 -0.49
N GLN A 31 -10.20 11.11 -0.25
CA GLN A 31 -8.87 11.32 -0.81
C GLN A 31 -8.62 10.40 -2.01
N THR A 32 -7.67 10.79 -2.85
CA THR A 32 -7.07 9.90 -3.86
C THR A 32 -5.94 9.11 -3.21
N VAL A 33 -6.02 7.77 -3.28
CA VAL A 33 -5.02 6.88 -2.66
C VAL A 33 -4.28 6.12 -3.76
N LEU A 34 -2.96 6.30 -3.83
CA LEU A 34 -2.08 5.49 -4.67
C LEU A 34 -1.52 4.33 -3.84
N ILE A 35 -2.08 3.13 -4.03
CA ILE A 35 -1.64 1.91 -3.35
C ILE A 35 -0.55 1.24 -4.17
N VAL A 36 0.60 0.93 -3.57
CA VAL A 36 1.76 0.37 -4.27
C VAL A 36 2.30 -0.83 -3.50
N ASN A 37 2.34 -2.01 -4.13
CA ASN A 37 3.13 -3.11 -3.57
C ASN A 37 4.62 -2.79 -3.73
N VAL A 38 5.37 -2.84 -2.65
CA VAL A 38 6.77 -2.38 -2.63
C VAL A 38 7.73 -3.44 -2.12
N ALA A 39 9.00 -3.28 -2.50
CA ALA A 39 10.11 -4.07 -1.99
C ALA A 39 11.41 -3.23 -1.91
N SER A 40 12.24 -3.56 -0.93
CA SER A 40 13.46 -2.93 -0.44
C SER A 40 14.70 -3.43 -1.18
N LYS A 41 14.68 -4.68 -1.67
CA LYS A 41 15.79 -5.26 -2.46
C LYS A 41 15.43 -5.43 -3.94
N CYS A 42 14.60 -4.53 -4.47
CA CYS A 42 14.18 -4.53 -5.87
C CYS A 42 15.07 -3.62 -6.71
N GLY A 43 15.28 -3.97 -7.99
CA GLY A 43 15.93 -3.06 -8.95
C GLY A 43 15.16 -1.75 -9.16
N LEU A 44 13.86 -1.75 -8.83
CA LEU A 44 12.97 -0.58 -8.87
C LEU A 44 12.88 0.15 -7.54
N THR A 45 13.57 -0.28 -6.47
CA THR A 45 13.53 0.41 -5.16
C THR A 45 13.86 1.92 -5.25
N PRO A 46 14.69 2.44 -6.18
CA PRO A 46 14.82 3.89 -6.36
C PRO A 46 13.49 4.64 -6.63
N GLN A 47 12.41 3.94 -6.99
CA GLN A 47 11.06 4.52 -7.14
C GLN A 47 10.51 5.12 -5.83
N TYR A 48 10.97 4.68 -4.65
CA TYR A 48 10.55 5.24 -3.35
C TYR A 48 10.73 6.77 -3.31
N ALA A 49 11.84 7.29 -3.83
CA ALA A 49 12.07 8.74 -3.91
C ALA A 49 11.09 9.44 -4.87
N GLY A 50 10.58 8.75 -5.89
CA GLY A 50 9.54 9.27 -6.77
C GLY A 50 8.17 9.29 -6.10
N LEU A 51 7.83 8.21 -5.40
CA LEU A 51 6.60 8.08 -4.61
C LEU A 51 6.55 9.12 -3.49
N GLU A 52 7.66 9.33 -2.78
CA GLU A 52 7.76 10.34 -1.73
C GLU A 52 7.50 11.76 -2.29
N ARG A 53 8.15 12.11 -3.41
CA ARG A 53 7.91 13.39 -4.08
C ARG A 53 6.46 13.59 -4.53
N LEU A 54 5.77 12.51 -4.95
CA LEU A 54 4.34 12.56 -5.28
C LEU A 54 3.49 12.77 -4.02
N HIS A 55 3.79 12.02 -2.96
CA HIS A 55 3.13 12.15 -1.67
C HIS A 55 3.22 13.59 -1.15
N GLU A 56 4.43 14.12 -0.98
CA GLU A 56 4.66 15.49 -0.48
C GLU A 56 3.96 16.54 -1.34
N ARG A 57 4.05 16.42 -2.67
CA ARG A 57 3.50 17.42 -3.60
C ARG A 57 1.98 17.52 -3.52
N TYR A 58 1.29 16.39 -3.33
CA TYR A 58 -0.17 16.33 -3.42
C TYR A 58 -0.86 16.06 -2.08
N ALA A 59 -0.12 15.83 -0.97
CA ALA A 59 -0.69 15.60 0.35
C ALA A 59 -1.70 16.68 0.77
N GLY A 60 -1.35 17.95 0.57
CA GLY A 60 -2.23 19.09 0.87
C GLY A 60 -3.45 19.22 -0.06
N GLN A 61 -3.56 18.37 -1.08
CA GLN A 61 -4.64 18.36 -2.08
C GLN A 61 -5.52 17.09 -1.98
N GLY A 62 -5.42 16.35 -0.87
CA GLY A 62 -6.21 15.13 -0.65
C GLY A 62 -5.68 13.93 -1.41
N PHE A 63 -4.35 13.76 -1.45
CA PHE A 63 -3.68 12.61 -2.04
C PHE A 63 -2.78 11.93 -1.00
N THR A 64 -2.70 10.60 -1.04
CA THR A 64 -1.70 9.86 -0.28
C THR A 64 -1.15 8.68 -1.08
N VAL A 65 0.11 8.32 -0.81
CA VAL A 65 0.66 7.02 -1.20
C VAL A 65 0.45 6.07 -0.03
N LEU A 66 0.10 4.82 -0.30
CA LEU A 66 0.06 3.76 0.70
C LEU A 66 0.97 2.63 0.22
N GLY A 67 2.11 2.45 0.89
CA GLY A 67 3.04 1.37 0.56
C GLY A 67 2.65 0.07 1.25
N VAL A 68 2.65 -1.02 0.48
CA VAL A 68 2.28 -2.35 0.96
C VAL A 68 3.44 -3.32 0.69
N PRO A 69 4.29 -3.62 1.69
CA PRO A 69 5.43 -4.51 1.49
C PRO A 69 4.99 -5.91 1.05
N CYS A 70 5.70 -6.51 0.09
CA CYS A 70 5.39 -7.86 -0.38
C CYS A 70 6.65 -8.63 -0.80
N ASN A 71 6.77 -9.88 -0.34
CA ASN A 71 7.94 -10.72 -0.62
C ASN A 71 7.75 -11.72 -1.79
N GLN A 72 6.58 -11.76 -2.42
CA GLN A 72 6.25 -12.77 -3.42
C GLN A 72 6.99 -12.58 -4.77
N PHE A 73 7.62 -11.43 -4.99
CA PHE A 73 8.34 -11.13 -6.23
C PHE A 73 9.85 -11.34 -6.03
N MET A 74 10.33 -12.53 -6.40
CA MET A 74 11.74 -12.94 -6.29
C MET A 74 12.35 -12.80 -4.88
N GLY A 75 11.54 -12.82 -3.82
CA GLY A 75 12.04 -12.75 -2.45
C GLY A 75 12.70 -11.41 -2.08
N GLN A 76 12.28 -10.32 -2.71
CA GLN A 76 12.93 -9.00 -2.58
C GLN A 76 12.52 -8.21 -1.34
N GLU A 77 11.63 -8.76 -0.49
CA GLU A 77 11.22 -8.21 0.81
C GLU A 77 11.39 -9.19 1.98
N PRO A 78 12.62 -9.70 2.22
CA PRO A 78 12.84 -10.75 3.20
C PRO A 78 12.78 -10.25 4.65
N GLY A 79 12.92 -8.95 4.89
CA GLY A 79 13.09 -8.38 6.23
C GLY A 79 11.85 -8.40 7.12
N THR A 80 12.05 -8.18 8.42
CA THR A 80 10.96 -7.95 9.39
C THR A 80 10.33 -6.58 9.19
N SER A 81 9.18 -6.33 9.81
CA SER A 81 8.52 -5.03 9.75
C SER A 81 9.43 -3.90 10.25
N GLU A 82 10.23 -4.12 11.30
CA GLU A 82 11.20 -3.12 11.78
C GLU A 82 12.31 -2.88 10.76
N GLU A 83 12.88 -3.94 10.17
CA GLU A 83 13.95 -3.81 9.17
C GLU A 83 13.47 -3.05 7.91
N ILE A 84 12.22 -3.28 7.51
CA ILE A 84 11.60 -2.59 6.37
C ILE A 84 11.38 -1.10 6.69
N ALA A 85 10.87 -0.79 7.89
CA ALA A 85 10.64 0.58 8.33
C ALA A 85 11.94 1.38 8.42
N GLU A 86 12.98 0.78 8.99
CA GLU A 86 14.32 1.37 9.08
C GLU A 86 14.89 1.61 7.67
N PHE A 87 14.80 0.62 6.78
CA PHE A 87 15.29 0.78 5.41
C PHE A 87 14.60 1.94 4.68
N CYS A 88 13.27 2.01 4.72
CA CYS A 88 12.50 3.03 4.00
C CYS A 88 12.79 4.44 4.53
N SER A 89 12.86 4.60 5.86
CA SER A 89 13.12 5.89 6.49
C SER A 89 14.59 6.33 6.32
N ALA A 90 15.55 5.48 6.67
CA ALA A 90 16.98 5.83 6.65
C ALA A 90 17.54 6.02 5.24
N THR A 91 17.03 5.27 4.25
CA THR A 91 17.58 5.28 2.89
C THR A 91 16.90 6.29 1.98
N TYR A 92 15.57 6.44 2.10
CA TYR A 92 14.77 7.21 1.15
C TYR A 92 13.97 8.35 1.80
N GLY A 93 13.98 8.48 3.13
CA GLY A 93 13.21 9.50 3.83
C GLY A 93 11.70 9.35 3.63
N VAL A 94 11.21 8.11 3.48
CA VAL A 94 9.79 7.84 3.25
C VAL A 94 8.94 8.35 4.41
N THR A 95 7.95 9.17 4.10
CA THR A 95 6.98 9.71 5.07
C THR A 95 5.56 9.21 4.82
N PHE A 96 5.27 8.67 3.63
CA PHE A 96 3.97 8.08 3.35
C PHE A 96 3.70 6.83 4.20
N PRO A 97 2.42 6.55 4.54
CA PRO A 97 2.06 5.41 5.37
C PRO A 97 2.43 4.06 4.74
N MET A 98 2.85 3.14 5.59
CA MET A 98 3.24 1.77 5.24
C MET A 98 2.43 0.77 6.06
N THR A 99 1.93 -0.28 5.40
CA THR A 99 1.23 -1.38 6.07
C THR A 99 2.20 -2.48 6.50
N GLU A 100 1.70 -3.45 7.26
CA GLU A 100 2.37 -4.73 7.41
C GLU A 100 2.66 -5.40 6.06
N LYS A 101 3.61 -6.34 6.07
CA LYS A 101 3.93 -7.13 4.89
C LYS A 101 2.82 -8.14 4.61
N VAL A 102 2.29 -8.14 3.39
CA VAL A 102 1.21 -9.05 3.01
C VAL A 102 1.49 -9.81 1.72
N GLU A 103 0.73 -10.87 1.49
CA GLU A 103 0.67 -11.56 0.21
C GLU A 103 -0.33 -10.87 -0.73
N VAL A 104 0.07 -10.66 -1.99
CA VAL A 104 -0.74 -9.97 -3.01
C VAL A 104 -1.22 -10.91 -4.11
N ASN A 105 -0.74 -12.15 -4.14
CA ASN A 105 -1.08 -13.21 -5.09
C ASN A 105 -1.36 -14.54 -4.39
N GLY A 106 -1.99 -15.46 -5.11
CA GLY A 106 -2.30 -16.81 -4.62
C GLY A 106 -3.44 -16.88 -3.62
N ASP A 107 -3.62 -18.06 -3.01
CA ASP A 107 -4.75 -18.35 -2.11
C ASP A 107 -4.67 -17.58 -0.78
N ALA A 108 -3.46 -17.19 -0.37
CA ALA A 108 -3.21 -16.38 0.82
C ALA A 108 -3.20 -14.86 0.52
N ARG A 109 -3.59 -14.44 -0.69
CA ARG A 109 -3.73 -13.02 -1.06
C ARG A 109 -4.59 -12.28 -0.04
N HIS A 110 -4.05 -11.18 0.48
CA HIS A 110 -4.73 -10.32 1.43
C HIS A 110 -6.00 -9.70 0.85
N GLU A 111 -7.02 -9.51 1.68
CA GLU A 111 -8.34 -9.00 1.27
C GLU A 111 -8.25 -7.67 0.51
N LEU A 112 -7.30 -6.79 0.89
CA LEU A 112 -7.00 -5.55 0.17
C LEU A 112 -6.77 -5.81 -1.32
N TYR A 113 -5.89 -6.76 -1.65
CA TYR A 113 -5.57 -7.10 -3.03
C TYR A 113 -6.66 -7.93 -3.70
N GLN A 114 -7.42 -8.75 -2.95
CA GLN A 114 -8.59 -9.44 -3.52
C GLN A 114 -9.61 -8.44 -4.08
N ARG A 115 -9.81 -7.31 -3.39
CA ARG A 115 -10.71 -6.25 -3.86
C ARG A 115 -10.11 -5.42 -5.00
N LEU A 116 -8.80 -5.11 -4.95
CA LEU A 116 -8.13 -4.30 -5.97
C LEU A 116 -8.05 -4.99 -7.34
N VAL A 117 -7.59 -6.24 -7.38
CA VAL A 117 -7.24 -6.93 -8.64
C VAL A 117 -8.45 -7.41 -9.44
N ASN A 118 -9.66 -7.37 -8.87
CA ASN A 118 -10.90 -7.65 -9.60
C ASN A 118 -11.36 -6.44 -10.44
N THR A 119 -10.72 -5.28 -10.27
CA THR A 119 -11.00 -4.11 -11.08
C THR A 119 -10.23 -4.23 -12.39
N ALA A 120 -10.97 -4.23 -13.51
CA ALA A 120 -10.39 -4.16 -14.85
C ALA A 120 -9.44 -2.96 -14.97
N ASP A 121 -8.36 -3.12 -15.72
CA ASP A 121 -7.44 -2.02 -15.97
C ASP A 121 -7.96 -1.12 -17.10
N GLY A 122 -7.12 -0.20 -17.59
CA GLY A 122 -7.51 0.70 -18.68
C GLY A 122 -7.77 0.00 -20.02
N GLU A 123 -7.33 -1.25 -20.17
CA GLU A 123 -7.49 -2.07 -21.37
C GLU A 123 -8.61 -3.12 -21.23
N GLY A 124 -9.13 -3.35 -20.03
CA GLY A 124 -10.28 -4.22 -19.73
C GLY A 124 -9.92 -5.41 -18.87
#